data_AF-A0A523XGG3-F1
#
_entry.id   AF-A0A523XGG3-F1
#
_cell.length_a   1.000
_cell.length_b   1.000
_cell.length_c   1.000
_cell.angle_alpha   90.00
_cell.angle_beta   90.00
_cell.angle_gamma   90.00
#
_symmetry.space_group_name_H-M   'P 1'
#
loop_
_entity.id
_entity.type
_entity.pdbx_description
1 polymer ?
#
loop_
_entity_poly.entity_id
_entity_poly.type
_entity_poly.pdbx_seq_one_letter_code
_entity_poly.pdbx_strand_id
1 'polypeptide(L)'
;MPFIADLHIHSKYSRATSGNMVIPEISRWAERKGIKLVGASDFTHPEWMEHLKKELVPAGGDIYKHGETFFILSTELSHIYSKFGRLRKIHVVIFVPTFEDAAKVAKIAGKYGKIASDGRPILGLDAAEMVEAVKNACPRSFIVPAHIWTPWFSLFGAKSGFDRIEDC
;
A
#
# COMPACT_ATOMS: atom_id res chain seq x y z
N MET A 1 0.56 5.83 -25.47
CA MET A 1 1.63 6.80 -25.17
C MET A 1 2.41 6.27 -23.97
N PRO A 2 3.74 6.19 -24.01
CA PRO A 2 4.54 5.77 -22.86
C PRO A 2 4.47 6.81 -21.74
N PHE A 3 4.52 6.37 -20.48
CA PHE A 3 4.53 7.24 -19.31
C PHE A 3 5.33 6.62 -18.16
N ILE A 4 5.72 7.44 -17.19
CA ILE A 4 6.44 7.01 -15.98
C ILE A 4 5.46 6.93 -14.81
N ALA A 5 5.57 5.85 -14.04
CA ALA A 5 4.77 5.62 -12.84
C ALA A 5 5.65 5.35 -11.61
N ASP A 6 5.22 5.83 -10.45
CA ASP A 6 5.79 5.50 -9.14
C ASP A 6 4.66 5.03 -8.21
N LEU A 7 4.58 3.72 -8.00
CA LEU A 7 3.40 3.05 -7.45
C LEU A 7 3.54 2.64 -5.98
N HIS A 8 4.68 2.93 -5.36
CA HIS A 8 4.91 2.62 -3.95
C HIS A 8 5.60 3.82 -3.28
N ILE A 9 4.78 4.69 -2.70
CA ILE A 9 5.22 5.82 -1.88
C ILE A 9 4.59 5.71 -0.49
N HIS A 10 4.76 6.74 0.35
CA HIS A 10 4.11 6.82 1.64
C HIS A 10 3.57 8.21 1.91
N SER A 11 2.48 8.27 2.66
CA SER A 11 1.84 9.49 3.14
C SER A 11 2.57 10.05 4.37
N LYS A 12 2.18 11.26 4.79
CA LYS A 12 2.63 11.87 6.06
C LYS A 12 2.30 11.05 7.31
N TYR A 13 1.41 10.06 7.23
CA TYR A 13 1.01 9.22 8.37
C TYR A 13 1.89 7.97 8.53
N SER A 14 2.73 7.66 7.55
CA SER A 14 3.74 6.61 7.69
C SER A 14 4.91 7.08 8.55
N ARG A 15 5.40 6.21 9.43
CA ARG A 15 6.59 6.51 10.26
C ARG A 15 7.81 6.87 9.40
N ALA A 16 8.61 7.80 9.92
CA ALA A 16 9.83 8.31 9.28
C ALA A 16 9.62 8.87 7.85
N THR A 17 8.40 9.32 7.55
CA THR A 17 8.05 10.00 6.29
C THR A 17 7.90 11.50 6.53
N SER A 18 8.16 12.32 5.51
CA SER A 18 8.02 13.78 5.62
C SER A 18 6.57 14.19 5.86
N GLY A 19 6.36 15.20 6.73
CA GLY A 19 5.04 15.82 6.94
C GLY A 19 4.46 16.46 5.67
N ASN A 20 5.29 16.71 4.66
CA ASN A 20 4.88 17.25 3.36
C ASN A 20 4.37 16.18 2.38
N MET A 21 4.33 14.90 2.76
CA MET A 21 3.76 13.84 1.91
C MET A 21 2.23 13.90 1.92
N VAL A 22 1.69 14.96 1.32
CA VAL A 22 0.26 15.22 1.09
C VAL A 22 -0.01 15.31 -0.41
N ILE A 23 -1.21 14.94 -0.87
CA ILE A 23 -1.56 14.86 -2.31
C ILE A 23 -1.17 16.10 -3.13
N PRO A 24 -1.43 17.35 -2.68
CA PRO A 24 -1.01 18.53 -3.45
C PRO A 24 0.51 18.61 -3.67
N GLU A 25 1.31 18.30 -2.63
CA GLU A 25 2.77 18.32 -2.71
C GLU A 25 3.31 17.15 -3.53
N ILE A 26 2.72 15.97 -3.38
CA ILE A 26 3.05 14.79 -4.19
C ILE A 26 2.83 15.09 -5.68
N SER A 27 1.67 15.65 -6.05
CA SER A 27 1.38 16.05 -7.43
C SER A 27 2.40 17.07 -7.95
N ARG A 28 2.67 18.12 -7.17
CA ARG A 28 3.63 19.17 -7.53
C ARG A 28 5.02 18.61 -7.86
N TRP A 29 5.50 17.64 -7.08
CA TRP A 29 6.80 17.01 -7.32
C TRP A 29 6.76 15.94 -8.40
N ALA A 30 5.66 15.20 -8.55
CA ALA A 30 5.47 14.26 -9.65
C ALA A 30 5.55 14.97 -11.00
N GLU A 31 4.87 16.11 -11.15
CA GLU A 31 4.92 16.95 -12.35
C GLU A 31 6.33 17.42 -12.66
N ARG A 32 7.07 17.91 -11.66
CA ARG A 32 8.48 18.34 -11.82
C ARG A 32 9.41 17.19 -12.20
N LYS A 33 9.16 15.99 -11.67
CA LYS A 33 9.95 14.78 -11.94
C LYS A 33 9.55 14.09 -13.25
N GLY A 34 8.44 14.49 -13.87
CA GLY A 34 7.90 13.86 -15.07
C GLY A 34 7.17 12.54 -14.82
N ILE A 35 6.76 12.28 -13.58
CA ILE A 35 5.95 11.11 -13.21
C ILE A 35 4.49 11.43 -13.50
N LYS A 36 3.83 10.61 -14.32
CA LYS A 36 2.44 10.83 -14.73
C LYS A 36 1.43 10.07 -13.88
N LEU A 37 1.83 8.94 -13.31
CA LEU A 37 0.97 8.11 -12.46
C LEU A 37 1.65 7.83 -11.11
N VAL A 38 0.93 8.05 -10.02
CA VAL A 38 1.45 7.85 -8.66
C VAL A 38 0.52 6.93 -7.86
N GLY A 39 1.09 6.10 -6.99
CA GLY A 39 0.32 5.38 -5.98
C GLY A 39 -0.20 6.33 -4.90
N ALA A 40 -1.51 6.39 -4.69
CA ALA A 40 -2.12 7.02 -3.51
C ALA A 40 -2.01 6.07 -2.31
N SER A 41 -0.76 5.76 -1.92
CA SER A 41 -0.41 4.76 -0.91
C SER A 41 -0.97 5.07 0.48
N ASP A 42 -1.01 4.09 1.38
CA ASP A 42 -1.46 4.17 2.79
C ASP A 42 -2.97 4.36 3.01
N PHE A 43 -3.84 4.00 2.04
CA PHE A 43 -5.29 4.25 2.15
C PHE A 43 -5.95 3.61 3.38
N THR A 44 -5.31 2.65 4.06
CA THR A 44 -5.89 2.03 5.26
C THR A 44 -5.92 2.96 6.47
N HIS A 45 -5.12 4.02 6.48
CA HIS A 45 -5.15 5.02 7.53
C HIS A 45 -6.40 5.90 7.40
N PRO A 46 -7.28 6.00 8.41
CA PRO A 46 -8.59 6.64 8.28
C PRO A 46 -8.48 8.14 7.93
N GLU A 47 -7.59 8.88 8.59
CA GLU A 47 -7.42 10.31 8.27
C GLU A 47 -6.79 10.53 6.89
N TRP A 48 -6.01 9.56 6.40
CA TRP A 48 -5.45 9.63 5.05
C TRP A 48 -6.51 9.31 4.00
N MET A 49 -7.35 8.30 4.26
CA MET A 49 -8.49 7.97 3.41
C MET A 49 -9.39 9.19 3.17
N GLU A 50 -9.70 9.95 4.22
CA GLU A 50 -10.50 11.17 4.09
C GLU A 50 -9.75 12.27 3.32
N HIS A 51 -8.44 12.40 3.51
CA HIS A 51 -7.59 13.29 2.70
C HIS A 51 -7.61 12.90 1.22
N LEU A 52 -7.48 11.62 0.90
CA LEU A 52 -7.53 11.11 -0.48
C LEU A 52 -8.88 11.43 -1.14
N LYS A 53 -10.00 11.14 -0.47
CA LYS A 53 -11.35 11.43 -1.00
C LYS A 53 -11.59 12.92 -1.24
N LYS A 54 -10.99 13.77 -0.41
CA LYS A 54 -11.10 15.23 -0.55
C LYS A 54 -10.28 15.77 -1.72
N GLU A 55 -9.06 15.29 -1.89
CA GLU A 55 -8.09 15.87 -2.83
C GLU A 55 -8.10 15.23 -4.22
N LEU A 56 -8.58 13.98 -4.34
CA LEU A 56 -8.60 13.23 -5.59
C LEU A 56 -9.97 13.31 -6.27
N VAL A 57 -9.96 13.62 -7.55
CA VAL A 57 -11.17 13.58 -8.40
C VAL A 57 -11.09 12.41 -9.39
N PRO A 58 -12.22 11.76 -9.73
CA PRO A 58 -12.23 10.71 -10.74
C PRO A 58 -11.73 11.23 -12.10
N ALA A 59 -10.90 10.43 -12.78
CA ALA A 59 -10.35 10.73 -14.10
C ALA A 59 -10.86 9.78 -15.20
N GLY A 60 -11.80 8.89 -14.87
CA GLY A 60 -12.34 7.85 -15.74
C GLY A 60 -11.73 6.48 -15.43
N GLY A 61 -12.56 5.43 -15.54
CA GLY A 61 -12.19 4.09 -15.09
C GLY A 61 -11.86 4.04 -13.60
N ASP A 62 -10.86 3.24 -13.24
CA ASP A 62 -10.36 3.06 -11.87
C ASP A 62 -9.18 4.01 -11.55
N ILE A 63 -9.17 5.20 -12.17
CA ILE A 63 -8.09 6.20 -12.07
C ILE A 63 -8.63 7.51 -11.49
N TYR A 64 -7.81 8.15 -10.66
CA TYR A 64 -8.05 9.45 -10.06
C TYR A 64 -7.02 10.47 -10.52
N LYS A 65 -7.23 11.75 -10.23
CA LYS A 65 -6.25 12.79 -10.48
C LYS A 65 -6.27 13.90 -9.44
N HIS A 66 -5.15 14.61 -9.35
CA HIS A 66 -5.02 15.91 -8.71
C HIS A 66 -4.13 16.76 -9.62
N GLY A 67 -4.59 17.95 -10.02
CA GLY A 67 -3.92 18.71 -11.08
C GLY A 67 -3.75 17.87 -12.35
N GLU A 68 -2.51 17.77 -12.82
CA GLU A 68 -2.12 16.99 -14.01
C GLU A 68 -1.54 15.60 -13.69
N THR A 69 -1.47 15.23 -12.41
CA THR A 69 -0.96 13.92 -11.96
C THR A 69 -2.10 12.94 -11.77
N PHE A 70 -1.97 11.75 -12.35
CA PHE A 70 -2.91 10.65 -12.15
C PHE A 70 -2.53 9.82 -10.93
N PHE A 71 -3.54 9.20 -10.31
CA PHE A 71 -3.39 8.38 -9.11
C PHE A 71 -4.17 7.07 -9.22
N ILE A 72 -3.61 6.01 -8.64
CA ILE A 72 -4.32 4.76 -8.33
C ILE A 72 -4.23 4.48 -6.83
N LEU A 73 -5.26 3.84 -6.27
CA LEU A 73 -5.30 3.54 -4.84
C LEU A 73 -4.37 2.36 -4.52
N SER A 74 -3.46 2.57 -3.58
CA SER A 74 -2.55 1.54 -3.10
C SER A 74 -2.37 1.61 -1.59
N THR A 75 -1.91 0.54 -0.97
CA THR A 75 -1.44 0.55 0.41
C THR A 75 -0.34 -0.48 0.59
N GLU A 76 0.57 -0.25 1.53
CA GLU A 76 1.52 -1.26 1.98
C GLU A 76 1.11 -1.71 3.39
N LEU A 77 1.07 -3.03 3.62
CA LEU A 77 0.80 -3.62 4.92
C LEU A 77 2.03 -4.37 5.42
N SER A 78 2.36 -4.21 6.70
CA SER A 78 3.47 -4.91 7.33
C SER A 78 2.98 -6.15 8.07
N HIS A 79 3.32 -7.33 7.58
CA HIS A 79 3.00 -8.60 8.22
C HIS A 79 4.12 -9.01 9.16
N ILE A 80 3.82 -9.14 10.45
CA ILE A 80 4.76 -9.65 11.46
C ILE A 80 4.12 -10.81 12.20
N TYR A 81 4.57 -12.03 11.91
CA TYR A 81 3.97 -13.27 12.40
C TYR A 81 5.02 -14.38 12.55
N SER A 82 4.73 -15.41 13.33
CA SER A 82 5.61 -16.57 13.49
C SER A 82 5.22 -17.69 12.53
N LYS A 83 6.17 -18.19 11.73
CA LYS A 83 5.97 -19.34 10.82
C LYS A 83 7.23 -20.19 10.74
N PHE A 84 7.06 -21.50 10.83
CA PHE A 84 8.16 -22.48 10.90
C PHE A 84 9.19 -22.15 11.99
N GLY A 85 8.71 -21.80 13.19
CA GLY A 85 9.56 -21.51 14.36
C GLY A 85 10.36 -20.20 14.28
N ARG A 86 10.12 -19.35 13.27
CA ARG A 86 10.83 -18.07 13.08
C ARG A 86 9.85 -16.91 12.97
N LEU A 87 10.25 -15.75 13.50
CA LEU A 87 9.53 -14.50 13.28
C LEU A 87 9.76 -14.02 11.84
N ARG A 88 8.68 -13.88 11.08
CA ARG A 88 8.65 -13.37 9.71
C ARG A 88 8.22 -11.92 9.73
N LYS A 89 8.83 -11.13 8.85
CA LYS A 89 8.47 -9.73 8.62
C LYS A 89 8.46 -9.50 7.12
N ILE A 90 7.28 -9.24 6.57
CA ILE A 90 7.08 -9.11 5.13
C ILE A 90 6.15 -7.93 4.88
N HIS A 91 6.52 -7.09 3.93
CA HIS A 91 5.63 -6.07 3.41
C HIS A 91 4.96 -6.54 2.12
N VAL A 92 3.69 -6.18 1.99
CA VAL A 92 2.89 -6.48 0.81
C VAL A 92 2.20 -5.20 0.36
N VAL A 93 2.32 -4.89 -0.93
CA VAL A 93 1.61 -3.77 -1.56
C VAL A 93 0.33 -4.29 -2.21
N ILE A 94 -0.76 -3.58 -1.97
CA ILE A 94 -2.11 -3.91 -2.46
C ILE A 94 -2.62 -2.70 -3.24
N PHE A 95 -3.09 -2.97 -4.45
CA PHE A 95 -3.78 -2.02 -5.32
C PHE A 95 -5.24 -2.41 -5.41
N VAL A 96 -6.12 -1.41 -5.34
CA VAL A 96 -7.57 -1.59 -5.46
C VAL A 96 -8.15 -0.54 -6.40
N PRO A 97 -9.24 -0.86 -7.11
CA PRO A 97 -9.76 0.03 -8.13
C PRO A 97 -10.55 1.21 -7.55
N THR A 98 -11.23 1.03 -6.41
CA THR A 98 -12.14 2.04 -5.87
C THR A 98 -11.97 2.25 -4.36
N PHE A 99 -12.50 3.38 -3.86
CA PHE A 99 -12.52 3.67 -2.43
C PHE A 99 -13.38 2.68 -1.64
N GLU A 100 -14.39 2.06 -2.24
CA GLU A 100 -15.17 0.98 -1.62
C GLU A 100 -14.30 -0.26 -1.39
N ASP A 101 -13.49 -0.65 -2.38
CA ASP A 101 -12.55 -1.76 -2.23
C ASP A 101 -11.44 -1.41 -1.23
N ALA A 102 -10.95 -0.17 -1.24
CA ALA A 102 -10.01 0.33 -0.23
C ALA A 102 -10.58 0.23 1.20
N ALA A 103 -11.87 0.55 1.38
CA ALA A 103 -12.55 0.41 2.66
C ALA A 103 -12.71 -1.06 3.09
N LYS A 104 -12.96 -1.99 2.16
CA LYS A 104 -12.96 -3.44 2.45
C LYS A 104 -11.59 -3.90 2.94
N VAL A 105 -10.51 -3.51 2.27
CA VAL A 105 -9.13 -3.82 2.69
C VAL A 105 -8.83 -3.23 4.06
N ALA A 106 -9.18 -1.96 4.30
CA ALA A 106 -9.02 -1.33 5.62
C ALA A 106 -9.79 -2.08 6.72
N LYS A 107 -11.02 -2.54 6.44
CA LYS A 107 -11.82 -3.36 7.36
C LYS A 107 -11.17 -4.71 7.66
N ILE A 108 -10.56 -5.36 6.67
CA ILE A 108 -9.83 -6.63 6.87
C ILE A 108 -8.59 -6.36 7.74
N ALA A 109 -7.75 -5.39 7.36
CA ALA A 109 -6.54 -5.04 8.10
C ALA A 109 -6.84 -4.64 9.55
N GLY A 110 -7.91 -3.88 9.79
CA GLY A 110 -8.33 -3.45 11.13
C GLY A 110 -8.70 -4.58 12.10
N LYS A 111 -8.95 -5.80 11.63
CA LYS A 111 -9.15 -6.98 12.50
C LYS A 111 -7.84 -7.47 13.13
N TYR A 112 -6.69 -7.18 12.49
CA TYR A 112 -5.39 -7.77 12.82
C TYR A 112 -4.34 -6.73 13.23
N GLY A 113 -4.69 -5.44 13.21
CA GLY A 113 -3.78 -4.36 13.58
C GLY A 113 -4.47 -3.00 13.75
N LYS A 114 -3.73 -2.04 14.30
CA LYS A 114 -4.21 -0.68 14.55
C LYS A 114 -3.98 0.20 13.32
N ILE A 115 -4.94 0.22 12.40
CA ILE A 115 -4.83 0.96 11.13
C ILE A 115 -4.70 2.48 11.28
N ALA A 116 -5.06 3.03 12.45
CA ALA A 116 -4.98 4.47 12.73
C ALA A 116 -3.64 4.91 13.36
N SER A 117 -2.70 4.00 13.63
CA SER A 117 -1.43 4.37 14.28
C SER A 117 -0.27 4.64 13.32
N ASP A 118 -0.37 4.18 12.06
CA ASP A 118 0.68 4.28 11.05
C ASP A 118 0.06 4.14 9.65
N GLY A 119 0.62 4.83 8.65
CA GLY A 119 0.27 4.66 7.23
C GLY A 119 0.55 3.24 6.71
N ARG A 120 1.57 2.56 7.26
CA ARG A 120 1.83 1.13 7.09
C ARG A 120 1.57 0.40 8.41
N PRO A 121 0.31 0.00 8.70
CA PRO A 121 0.01 -0.70 9.93
C PRO A 121 0.69 -2.08 9.97
N ILE A 122 1.09 -2.48 11.18
CA ILE A 122 1.62 -3.81 11.46
C ILE A 122 0.45 -4.75 11.77
N LEU A 123 0.37 -5.86 11.04
CA LEU A 123 -0.65 -6.89 11.18
C LEU A 123 -0.02 -8.17 11.74
N GLY A 124 -0.66 -8.75 12.74
CA GLY A 124 -0.35 -10.09 13.26
C GLY A 124 -0.97 -11.21 12.42
N LEU A 125 -0.96 -11.07 11.09
CA LEU A 125 -1.62 -11.97 10.13
C LEU A 125 -0.58 -12.51 9.15
N ASP A 126 -0.70 -13.80 8.79
CA ASP A 126 0.12 -14.40 7.74
C ASP A 126 -0.10 -13.68 6.40
N ALA A 127 0.99 -13.42 5.67
CA ALA A 127 0.92 -12.66 4.42
C ALA A 127 0.06 -13.37 3.35
N ALA A 128 0.10 -14.70 3.27
CA ALA A 128 -0.71 -15.46 2.33
C ALA A 128 -2.20 -15.45 2.70
N GLU A 129 -2.53 -15.56 4.00
CA GLU A 129 -3.90 -15.44 4.48
C GLU A 129 -4.49 -14.05 4.18
N MET A 130 -3.69 -12.99 4.28
CA MET A 130 -4.11 -11.65 3.87
C MET A 130 -4.41 -11.58 2.38
N VAL A 131 -3.52 -12.10 1.54
CA VAL A 131 -3.69 -12.13 0.09
C VAL A 131 -5.00 -12.82 -0.26
N GLU A 132 -5.28 -13.97 0.34
CA GLU A 132 -6.54 -14.71 0.14
C GLU A 132 -7.76 -13.89 0.59
N ALA A 133 -7.73 -13.33 1.81
CA ALA A 133 -8.83 -12.52 2.33
C ALA A 133 -9.13 -11.30 1.45
N VAL A 134 -8.09 -10.61 0.97
CA VAL A 134 -8.22 -9.44 0.09
C VAL A 134 -8.71 -9.86 -1.30
N LYS A 135 -8.20 -10.94 -1.87
CA LYS A 135 -8.66 -11.45 -3.17
C LYS A 135 -10.12 -11.87 -3.13
N ASN A 136 -10.56 -12.50 -2.05
CA ASN A 136 -11.96 -12.88 -1.86
C ASN A 136 -12.89 -11.66 -1.74
N ALA A 137 -12.48 -10.63 -1.00
CA ALA A 137 -13.29 -9.42 -0.82
C ALA A 137 -13.23 -8.44 -2.01
N CYS A 138 -12.09 -8.40 -2.70
CA CYS A 138 -11.76 -7.49 -3.78
C CYS A 138 -11.13 -8.28 -4.95
N PRO A 139 -11.92 -8.99 -5.79
CA PRO A 139 -11.39 -9.84 -6.85
C PRO A 139 -10.52 -9.11 -7.88
N ARG A 140 -10.79 -7.83 -8.12
CA ARG A 140 -10.01 -6.95 -9.02
C ARG A 140 -8.76 -6.35 -8.37
N SER A 141 -8.47 -6.65 -7.11
CA SER A 141 -7.24 -6.18 -6.46
C SER A 141 -6.00 -6.74 -7.17
N PHE A 142 -4.91 -5.98 -7.15
CA PHE A 142 -3.59 -6.45 -7.58
C PHE A 142 -2.65 -6.40 -6.38
N ILE A 143 -1.88 -7.45 -6.14
CA ILE A 143 -1.13 -7.62 -4.89
C ILE A 143 0.28 -8.09 -5.25
N VAL A 144 1.29 -7.45 -4.67
CA VAL A 144 2.70 -7.79 -4.91
C VAL A 144 3.48 -7.76 -3.58
N PRO A 145 4.43 -8.68 -3.38
CA PRO A 145 5.37 -8.56 -2.27
C PRO A 145 6.28 -7.36 -2.50
N ALA A 146 6.41 -6.51 -1.48
CA ALA A 146 7.22 -5.30 -1.59
C ALA A 146 8.71 -5.65 -1.58
N HIS A 147 9.51 -4.92 -2.37
CA HIS A 147 10.97 -4.84 -2.32
C HIS A 147 11.67 -6.17 -1.92
N ILE A 148 11.37 -7.25 -2.65
CA ILE A 148 11.50 -8.63 -2.18
C ILE A 148 12.89 -9.08 -1.71
N TRP A 149 13.96 -8.39 -2.11
CA TRP A 149 15.34 -8.71 -1.74
C TRP A 149 15.96 -7.76 -0.71
N THR A 150 15.23 -6.74 -0.24
CA THR A 150 15.75 -5.89 0.84
C THR A 150 15.99 -6.75 2.10
N PRO A 151 17.11 -6.62 2.82
CA PRO A 151 17.47 -7.56 3.89
C PRO A 151 16.43 -7.69 5.02
N TRP A 152 15.59 -6.67 5.19
CA TRP A 152 14.56 -6.57 6.22
C TRP A 152 13.18 -6.43 5.58
N PHE A 153 12.14 -6.88 6.28
CA PHE A 153 10.73 -6.66 5.90
C PHE A 153 10.36 -7.13 4.49
N SER A 154 11.07 -8.11 3.94
CA SER A 154 10.93 -8.52 2.54
C SER A 154 10.79 -10.02 2.42
N LEU A 155 10.12 -10.47 1.36
CA LEU A 155 9.84 -11.88 1.12
C LEU A 155 11.11 -12.74 1.13
N PHE A 156 12.17 -12.33 0.44
CA PHE A 156 13.47 -13.03 0.36
C PHE A 156 14.57 -12.29 1.14
N GLY A 157 14.20 -11.51 2.15
CA GLY A 157 15.14 -10.74 2.95
C GLY A 157 15.98 -11.64 3.88
N ALA A 158 17.30 -11.43 3.90
CA ALA A 158 18.26 -12.26 4.64
C ALA A 158 18.05 -12.32 6.18
N LYS A 159 17.22 -11.45 6.77
CA LYS A 159 16.97 -11.41 8.21
C LYS A 159 15.70 -12.12 8.66
N SER A 160 14.60 -11.95 7.91
CA SER A 160 13.27 -12.42 8.31
C SER A 160 12.42 -12.99 7.18
N GLY A 161 12.95 -13.02 5.95
CA GLY A 161 12.28 -13.57 4.77
C GLY A 161 12.38 -15.09 4.69
N PHE A 162 11.78 -15.65 3.65
CA PHE A 162 11.79 -17.05 3.25
C PHE A 162 12.84 -17.29 2.17
N ASP A 163 13.18 -18.57 1.94
CA ASP A 163 14.06 -18.97 0.83
C ASP A 163 13.26 -19.39 -0.41
N ARG A 164 11.97 -19.71 -0.22
CA ARG A 164 11.02 -20.12 -1.27
C ARG A 164 9.69 -19.40 -1.08
N ILE A 165 9.02 -19.05 -2.17
CA ILE A 165 7.71 -18.38 -2.10
C ILE A 165 6.60 -19.30 -1.57
N GLU A 166 6.71 -20.61 -1.83
CA GLU A 166 5.71 -21.59 -1.36
C GLU A 166 5.72 -21.76 0.18
N ASP A 167 6.80 -21.34 0.85
CA ASP A 167 6.89 -21.36 2.30
C ASP A 167 6.23 -20.13 2.95
N CYS A 168 5.92 -19.10 2.15
CA CYS A 168 5.42 -17.81 2.62
C CYS A 168 4.03 -17.92 3.27
#